data_AF-A0A6G2U1K7-F1
#
_entry.id   AF-A0A6G2U1K7-F1
#
_cell.length_a   1.000
_cell.length_b   1.000
_cell.length_c   1.000
_cell.angle_alpha   90.00
_cell.angle_beta   90.00
_cell.angle_gamma   90.00
#
_symmetry.space_group_name_H-M   'P 1'
#
loop_
_entity.id
_entity.type
_entity.pdbx_description
1 polymer ?
#
loop_
_entity_poly.entity_id
_entity_poly.type
_entity_poly.pdbx_seq_one_letter_code
_entity_poly.pdbx_strand_id
1 'polypeptide(L)'
;MTIQTRLASAEELESVFQRELTTDRWAATETAYALAVRHRDLGDRPKSREWVQQCLRLLEGFPSDTEDQVATSRTSVGGIQLPTYLHEGVVRERFGDLD
;
A
#
# COMPACT_ATOMS: atom_id res chain seq x y z
N MET A 1 11.43 27.68 -0.22
CA MET A 1 10.81 26.81 0.80
C MET A 1 10.40 25.52 0.14
N THR A 2 11.28 24.52 0.11
CA THR A 2 10.90 23.17 -0.32
C THR A 2 10.17 22.53 0.84
N ILE A 3 8.87 22.27 0.68
CA ILE A 3 8.13 21.40 1.59
C ILE A 3 8.84 20.05 1.50
N GLN A 4 9.73 19.75 2.44
CA GLN A 4 10.25 18.41 2.60
C GLN A 4 9.04 17.59 3.06
N THR A 5 8.39 16.92 2.13
CA THR A 5 7.35 15.94 2.43
C THR A 5 8.02 14.88 3.30
N ARG A 6 7.88 15.00 4.62
CA ARG A 6 8.47 14.06 5.58
C ARG A 6 7.94 12.67 5.23
N LEU A 7 8.86 11.76 4.89
CA LEU A 7 8.54 10.35 4.77
C LEU A 7 8.06 9.85 6.13
N ALA A 8 6.85 9.31 6.17
CA ALA A 8 6.33 8.70 7.37
C ALA A 8 7.21 7.49 7.76
N SER A 9 7.35 7.26 9.06
CA SER A 9 7.96 6.03 9.56
C SER A 9 7.02 4.85 9.27
N ALA A 10 7.56 3.63 9.22
CA ALA A 10 6.73 2.44 9.08
C ALA A 10 5.68 2.34 10.21
N GLU A 11 6.05 2.70 11.44
CA GLU A 11 5.14 2.71 12.60
C GLU A 11 3.98 3.71 12.46
N GLU A 12 4.25 4.89 11.89
CA GLU A 12 3.22 5.89 11.62
C GLU A 12 2.24 5.40 10.55
N LEU A 13 2.76 4.78 9.49
CA LEU A 13 1.95 4.18 8.44
C LEU A 13 1.11 3.00 8.98
N GLU A 14 1.65 2.19 9.88
CA GLU A 14 0.93 1.09 10.52
C GLU A 14 -0.22 1.61 11.40
N SER A 15 0.02 2.69 12.15
CA SER A 15 -1.03 3.35 12.93
C SER A 15 -2.15 3.92 12.03
N VAL A 16 -1.78 4.52 10.89
CA VAL A 16 -2.76 4.99 9.88
C VAL A 16 -3.53 3.81 9.30
N PHE A 17 -2.84 2.72 8.95
CA PHE A 17 -3.45 1.50 8.43
C PHE A 17 -4.50 0.93 9.39
N GLN A 18 -4.16 0.79 10.67
CA GLN A 18 -5.09 0.26 11.67
C GLN A 18 -6.36 1.11 11.81
N ARG A 19 -6.21 2.43 11.75
CA ARG A 19 -7.35 3.35 11.76
C ARG A 19 -8.19 3.19 10.50
N GLU A 20 -7.56 3.23 9.33
CA GLU A 20 -8.23 3.11 8.04
C GLU A 20 -8.93 1.76 7.89
N LEU A 21 -8.38 0.67 8.42
CA LEU A 21 -9.01 -0.64 8.36
C LEU A 21 -10.44 -0.66 8.95
N THR A 22 -10.72 0.23 9.90
CA THR A 22 -12.05 0.38 10.52
C THR A 22 -12.95 1.42 9.84
N THR A 23 -12.37 2.44 9.20
CA THR A 23 -13.12 3.55 8.62
C THR A 23 -13.28 3.47 7.11
N ASP A 24 -12.22 3.04 6.42
CA ASP A 24 -12.09 2.97 4.97
C ASP A 24 -11.10 1.86 4.57
N ARG A 25 -11.64 0.71 4.18
CA ARG A 25 -10.84 -0.45 3.78
C ARG A 25 -10.03 -0.21 2.49
N TRP A 26 -10.49 0.68 1.60
CA TRP A 26 -9.74 0.98 0.38
C TRP A 26 -8.49 1.78 0.73
N ALA A 27 -8.65 2.84 1.55
CA ALA A 27 -7.52 3.60 2.07
C ALA A 27 -6.54 2.71 2.85
N ALA A 28 -7.05 1.74 3.63
CA ALA A 28 -6.20 0.76 4.30
C ALA A 28 -5.39 -0.10 3.31
N THR A 29 -5.96 -0.45 2.16
CA THR A 29 -5.29 -1.21 1.10
C THR A 29 -4.16 -0.39 0.47
N GLU A 30 -4.41 0.89 0.19
CA GLU A 30 -3.42 1.84 -0.29
C GLU A 30 -2.27 2.01 0.72
N THR A 31 -2.59 2.11 2.01
CA THR A 31 -1.60 2.22 3.08
C THR A 31 -0.80 0.93 3.28
N ALA A 32 -1.42 -0.25 3.14
CA ALA A 32 -0.72 -1.53 3.17
C ALA A 32 0.30 -1.64 2.03
N TYR A 33 -0.05 -1.20 0.82
CA TYR A 33 0.90 -1.11 -0.29
C TYR A 33 2.06 -0.16 0.04
N ALA A 34 1.76 1.02 0.61
CA ALA A 34 2.80 1.97 1.01
C ALA A 34 3.75 1.40 2.07
N LEU A 35 3.22 0.65 3.05
CA LEU A 35 4.01 -0.08 4.06
C LEU A 35 4.93 -1.12 3.43
N ALA A 36 4.42 -1.90 2.48
CA ALA A 36 5.22 -2.89 1.76
C ALA A 36 6.42 -2.24 1.05
N VAL A 37 6.19 -1.12 0.35
CA VAL A 37 7.28 -0.36 -0.31
C VAL A 37 8.24 0.21 0.73
N ARG A 38 7.72 0.79 1.81
CA ARG A 38 8.54 1.38 2.87
C ARG A 38 9.48 0.36 3.52
N HIS A 39 8.98 -0.83 3.86
CA HIS A 39 9.82 -1.91 4.39
C HIS A 39 10.83 -2.41 3.37
N ARG A 40 10.47 -2.47 2.07
CA ARG A 40 11.41 -2.79 0.99
C ARG A 40 12.54 -1.78 0.89
N ASP A 41 12.25 -0.48 0.96
CA ASP A 41 13.25 0.60 0.93
C ASP A 41 14.14 0.60 2.18
N LEU A 42 13.62 0.16 3.32
CA LEU A 42 14.40 -0.06 4.55
C LEU A 42 15.25 -1.33 4.50
N GLY A 43 15.10 -2.18 3.47
CA GLY A 43 15.80 -3.46 3.34
C GLY A 43 15.14 -4.62 4.09
N ASP A 44 14.01 -4.39 4.75
CA ASP A 44 13.24 -5.39 5.50
C ASP A 44 12.31 -6.17 4.56
N ARG A 45 12.91 -7.11 3.82
CA ARG A 45 12.20 -8.02 2.91
C ARG A 45 11.10 -8.85 3.60
N PRO A 46 11.30 -9.46 4.79
CA PRO A 46 10.23 -10.26 5.40
C PRO A 46 9.01 -9.41 5.74
N LYS A 47 9.18 -8.25 6.41
CA LYS A 47 8.03 -7.37 6.68
C LYS A 47 7.39 -6.83 5.41
N SER A 48 8.20 -6.50 4.41
CA SER A 48 7.67 -6.08 3.11
C SER A 48 6.73 -7.14 2.55
N ARG A 49 7.12 -8.42 2.55
CA ARG A 49 6.29 -9.54 2.07
C ARG A 49 5.02 -9.71 2.91
N GLU A 50 5.08 -9.58 4.23
CA GLU A 50 3.89 -9.61 5.10
C GLU A 50 2.87 -8.54 4.70
N TRP A 51 3.35 -7.31 4.46
CA TRP A 51 2.48 -6.21 4.01
C TRP A 51 1.94 -6.40 2.59
N VAL A 52 2.73 -6.99 1.69
CA VAL A 52 2.24 -7.37 0.36
C VAL A 52 1.10 -8.37 0.48
N GLN A 53 1.27 -9.44 1.27
CA GLN A 53 0.22 -10.44 1.48
C GLN A 53 -1.03 -9.83 2.11
N GLN A 54 -0.86 -8.91 3.06
CA GLN A 54 -1.98 -8.20 3.67
C GLN A 54 -2.71 -7.31 2.67
N CYS A 55 -1.98 -6.60 1.80
CA CYS A 55 -2.56 -5.81 0.72
C CYS A 55 -3.37 -6.69 -0.25
N LEU A 56 -2.81 -7.83 -0.67
CA LEU A 56 -3.50 -8.79 -1.53
C LEU A 56 -4.80 -9.32 -0.90
N ARG A 57 -4.76 -9.70 0.39
CA ARG A 57 -5.98 -10.15 1.09
C ARG A 57 -7.07 -9.10 1.17
N LEU A 58 -6.70 -7.83 1.28
CA LEU A 58 -7.68 -6.74 1.24
C LEU A 58 -8.26 -6.58 -0.16
N LEU A 59 -7.42 -6.64 -1.20
CA LEU A 59 -7.82 -6.57 -2.60
C LEU A 59 -8.78 -7.69 -3.01
N GLU A 60 -8.64 -8.90 -2.45
CA GLU A 60 -9.61 -9.99 -2.65
C GLU A 60 -11.04 -9.62 -2.21
N GLY A 61 -11.17 -8.64 -1.31
CA GLY A 61 -12.46 -8.11 -0.84
C GLY A 61 -13.07 -7.03 -1.73
N PHE A 62 -12.36 -6.57 -2.78
CA PHE A 62 -12.82 -5.53 -3.69
C PHE A 62 -13.02 -6.07 -5.11
N PRO A 63 -14.02 -5.57 -5.85
CA PRO A 63 -14.16 -5.89 -7.26
C PRO A 63 -12.98 -5.31 -8.05
N SER A 64 -12.57 -6.02 -9.10
CA SER A 64 -11.43 -5.61 -9.96
C SER A 64 -11.77 -5.69 -11.44
N ASP A 65 -13.05 -5.66 -11.77
CA ASP A 65 -13.57 -5.78 -13.14
C ASP A 65 -13.33 -4.51 -13.98
N THR A 66 -13.18 -3.36 -13.33
CA THR A 66 -13.04 -2.06 -14.00
C THR A 66 -11.91 -1.22 -13.42
N GLU A 67 -11.33 -0.35 -14.25
CA GLU A 67 -10.25 0.55 -13.87
C GLU A 67 -10.64 1.50 -12.71
N ASP A 68 -11.89 1.93 -12.66
CA ASP A 68 -12.41 2.82 -11.60
C ASP A 68 -12.40 2.13 -10.23
N GLN A 69 -12.71 0.83 -10.17
CA GLN A 69 -12.71 0.06 -8.92
C GLN A 69 -11.31 -0.16 -8.36
N VAL A 70 -10.29 -0.21 -9.22
CA VAL A 70 -8.90 -0.38 -8.83
C VAL A 70 -8.14 0.94 -8.78
N ALA A 71 -8.78 2.07 -9.07
CA ALA A 71 -8.13 3.37 -9.07
C ALA A 71 -7.77 3.80 -7.65
N THR A 72 -6.52 4.23 -7.45
CA THR A 72 -6.12 4.79 -6.16
C THR A 72 -6.79 6.13 -5.93
N SER A 73 -7.35 6.31 -4.74
CA SER A 73 -7.95 7.56 -4.28
C SER A 73 -6.90 8.64 -3.99
N ARG A 74 -5.67 8.22 -3.68
CA ARG A 74 -4.56 9.09 -3.28
C ARG A 74 -3.36 8.92 -4.21
N THR A 75 -2.64 10.01 -4.45
CA THR A 75 -1.37 9.96 -5.20
C THR A 75 -0.22 9.40 -4.36
N SER A 76 -0.26 9.60 -3.04
CA SER A 76 0.79 9.15 -2.14
C SER A 76 0.31 8.95 -0.72
N VAL A 77 0.91 8.01 0.00
CA VAL A 77 0.67 7.75 1.42
C VAL A 77 1.99 7.79 2.18
N GLY A 78 2.10 8.68 3.17
CA GLY A 78 3.32 8.86 3.97
C GLY A 78 4.58 9.18 3.16
N GLY A 79 4.43 9.80 1.99
CA GLY A 79 5.52 10.11 1.06
C GLY A 79 5.84 9.00 0.05
N ILE A 80 5.20 7.82 0.15
CA ILE A 80 5.31 6.74 -0.85
C ILE A 80 4.32 7.01 -1.97
N GLN A 81 4.81 7.04 -3.21
CA GLN A 81 3.96 7.18 -4.40
C GLN A 81 3.18 5.90 -4.64
N LEU A 82 1.86 6.04 -4.81
CA LEU A 82 0.97 4.94 -5.14
C LEU A 82 0.90 4.76 -6.67
N PRO A 83 0.68 3.53 -7.18
CA PRO A 83 0.31 3.36 -8.59
C PRO A 83 -1.02 4.05 -8.87
N THR A 84 -1.29 4.42 -10.12
CA THR A 84 -2.62 4.92 -10.52
C THR A 84 -3.71 3.87 -10.29
N TYR A 85 -3.38 2.60 -10.48
CA TYR A 85 -4.28 1.47 -10.28
C TYR A 85 -3.64 0.46 -9.33
N LEU A 86 -4.37 0.06 -8.29
CA LEU A 86 -3.95 -0.89 -7.28
C LEU A 86 -4.82 -2.15 -7.37
N HIS A 87 -4.23 -3.21 -7.93
CA HIS A 87 -4.83 -4.54 -7.99
C HIS A 87 -3.74 -5.61 -7.85
N GLU A 88 -4.14 -6.87 -7.67
CA GLU A 88 -3.24 -7.99 -7.44
C GLU A 88 -2.08 -8.04 -8.45
N GLY A 89 -2.38 -7.90 -9.74
CA GLY A 89 -1.39 -7.89 -10.82
C GLY A 89 -0.29 -6.82 -10.65
N VAL A 90 -0.66 -5.58 -10.33
CA VAL A 90 0.32 -4.49 -10.09
C VAL A 90 1.18 -4.76 -8.86
N VAL A 91 0.56 -5.30 -7.81
CA VAL A 91 1.28 -5.65 -6.58
C VAL A 91 2.30 -6.74 -6.86
N ARG A 92 1.91 -7.83 -7.54
CA ARG A 92 2.84 -8.91 -7.92
C ARG A 92 3.93 -8.45 -8.88
N GLU A 93 3.61 -7.60 -9.86
CA GLU A 93 4.62 -7.04 -10.77
C GLU A 93 5.70 -6.25 -10.01
N ARG A 94 5.30 -5.47 -9.00
CA ARG A 94 6.23 -4.58 -8.27
C ARG A 94 7.04 -5.27 -7.18
N PHE A 95 6.50 -6.30 -6.55
CA PHE A 95 7.18 -7.02 -5.47
C PHE A 95 7.78 -8.35 -5.92
N GLY A 96 7.45 -8.81 -7.13
CA GLY A 96 7.83 -10.10 -7.66
C GLY A 96 6.95 -11.22 -7.13
N ASP A 97 7.29 -12.44 -7.52
CA ASP A 97 6.67 -13.64 -6.95
C ASP A 97 7.07 -13.77 -5.48
N LEU A 98 6.09 -13.96 -4.60
CA LEU A 98 6.29 -14.06 -3.16
C LEU A 98 6.70 -15.48 -2.75
N ASP A 99 7.56 -16.13 -3.54
CA ASP A 99 8.09 -17.49 -3.33
C ASP A 99 9.11 -17.55 -2.18
#